data_AF-I1SRK4-F1
#
_entry.id   AF-I1SRK4-F1
#
_cell.length_a   1.000
_cell.length_b   1.000
_cell.length_c   1.000
_cell.angle_alpha   90.00
_cell.angle_beta   90.00
_cell.angle_gamma   90.00
#
_symmetry.space_group_name_H-M   'P 1'
#
loop_
_entity.id
_entity.type
_entity.pdbx_description
1 polymer ?
#
loop_
_entity_poly.entity_id
_entity_poly.type
_entity_poly.pdbx_seq_one_letter_code
_entity_poly.pdbx_strand_id
1 'polypeptide(L)'
;TWGLSKNTGGRSNMQPSLLATVGGFLLVVSLVSAQTRGDNVGVCTPNDGFGKYCPTTCGVADYFYKYVPQVSDDLDEMQRELNMIANLTQGAEEKISYMRDSATSAQKSSQPEPLFKRSSSMLEDVIRFEKTFIAQEQQIFELQSLISSNERSMADLKQLSMQLQQRCSNPCRDAVEIQPITGADCQDIANKGATTSGLYYVKPPKAQEQFLVYCEIDSVGRGFTV
;
A
#
# COMPACT_ATOMS: atom_id res chain seq x y z
N THR A 1 14.39 6.52 23.34
CA THR A 1 15.72 6.10 22.88
C THR A 1 15.77 6.34 21.37
N TRP A 2 16.14 7.53 20.90
CA TRP A 2 17.52 7.91 20.53
C TRP A 2 18.23 6.79 19.74
N GLY A 3 18.63 6.93 18.47
CA GLY A 3 18.56 8.06 17.55
C GLY A 3 19.33 7.74 16.25
N LEU A 4 19.23 8.68 15.31
CA LEU A 4 20.20 9.06 14.27
C LEU A 4 20.41 8.05 13.13
N SER A 5 19.85 8.30 11.94
CA SER A 5 20.34 9.28 10.94
C SER A 5 21.75 8.96 10.43
N LYS A 6 21.81 8.36 9.23
CA LYS A 6 22.94 8.50 8.32
C LYS A 6 22.44 9.01 6.98
N ASN A 7 22.59 10.32 6.85
CA ASN A 7 22.62 11.09 5.62
C ASN A 7 23.99 10.85 4.94
N THR A 8 24.01 10.39 3.69
CA THR A 8 25.16 10.60 2.81
C THR A 8 24.63 10.87 1.41
N GLY A 9 24.76 12.13 0.99
CA GLY A 9 24.29 12.64 -0.29
C GLY A 9 24.99 11.96 -1.46
N GLY A 10 24.18 11.54 -2.43
CA GLY A 10 24.61 11.29 -3.80
C GLY A 10 24.94 12.62 -4.46
N ARG A 11 26.19 13.05 -4.31
CA ARG A 11 26.78 14.13 -5.11
C ARG A 11 27.02 13.56 -6.50
N SER A 12 26.28 14.08 -7.47
CA SER A 12 26.49 13.89 -8.89
C SER A 12 27.94 14.22 -9.25
N ASN A 13 28.73 13.20 -9.55
CA ASN A 13 29.97 13.38 -10.28
C ASN A 13 29.60 13.71 -11.74
N MET A 14 29.65 14.99 -12.06
CA MET A 14 29.94 15.45 -13.42
C MET A 14 31.24 14.78 -13.87
N GLN A 15 31.14 13.84 -14.80
CA GLN A 15 32.26 13.41 -15.64
C GLN A 15 32.32 14.37 -16.84
N PRO A 16 33.38 15.19 -17.00
CA PRO A 16 33.65 15.90 -18.23
C PRO A 16 34.78 15.17 -18.97
N SER A 17 34.45 14.32 -19.95
CA SER A 17 35.47 13.60 -20.74
C SER A 17 34.74 12.75 -21.78
N LEU A 18 34.88 12.93 -23.10
CA LEU A 18 36.14 12.89 -23.86
C LEU A 18 36.12 13.72 -25.16
N LEU A 19 34.99 14.33 -25.54
CA LEU A 19 34.87 14.98 -26.86
C LEU A 19 35.44 16.40 -26.91
N ALA A 20 35.45 17.14 -25.79
CA ALA A 20 35.99 18.50 -25.74
C ALA A 20 37.52 18.54 -25.79
N THR A 21 38.20 17.49 -25.30
CA THR A 21 39.67 17.39 -25.32
C THR A 21 40.23 17.01 -26.70
N VAL A 22 39.44 16.33 -27.54
CA VAL A 22 39.87 15.95 -28.90
C VAL A 22 39.67 17.10 -29.90
N GLY A 23 38.60 17.90 -29.73
CA GLY A 23 38.37 19.10 -30.56
C GLY A 23 39.41 20.19 -30.35
N GLY A 24 39.87 20.39 -29.10
CA GLY A 24 40.95 21.32 -28.79
C GLY A 24 42.31 20.88 -29.35
N PHE A 25 42.60 19.58 -29.34
CA PHE A 25 43.85 19.05 -29.91
C PHE A 25 43.89 19.09 -31.44
N LEU A 26 42.74 18.89 -32.11
CA LEU A 26 42.66 19.00 -33.58
C LEU A 26 42.80 20.43 -34.08
N LEU A 27 42.35 21.44 -33.33
CA LEU A 27 42.55 22.85 -33.69
C LEU A 27 44.00 23.33 -33.51
N VAL A 28 44.76 22.71 -32.59
CA VAL A 28 46.19 23.03 -32.41
C VAL A 28 47.03 22.48 -33.56
N VAL A 29 46.63 21.37 -34.18
CA VAL A 29 47.38 20.77 -35.32
C VAL A 29 47.22 21.58 -36.61
N SER A 30 46.10 22.28 -36.80
CA SER A 30 45.87 23.15 -37.98
C SER A 30 46.67 24.44 -37.97
N LEU A 31 47.19 24.87 -36.82
CA LEU A 31 48.00 26.09 -36.68
C LEU A 31 49.51 25.81 -36.85
N VAL A 32 49.92 24.54 -37.00
CA VAL A 32 51.34 24.14 -37.15
C VAL A 32 51.79 24.11 -38.61
N SER A 33 50.89 24.23 -39.59
CA SER A 33 51.25 24.67 -40.94
C SER A 33 51.39 26.20 -41.00
N ALA A 34 52.14 26.77 -40.05
CA ALA A 34 52.75 28.06 -40.27
C ALA A 34 53.79 27.85 -41.38
N GLN A 35 53.45 28.25 -42.60
CA GLN A 35 54.45 28.45 -43.64
C GLN A 35 55.54 29.31 -43.01
N THR A 36 56.78 28.82 -43.04
CA THR A 36 57.95 29.55 -42.56
C THR A 36 57.96 30.92 -43.22
N ARG A 37 57.54 31.91 -42.44
CA ARG A 37 57.47 33.30 -42.84
C ARG A 37 58.90 33.80 -42.95
N GLY A 38 59.40 33.90 -44.18
CA GLY A 38 60.50 34.81 -44.51
C GLY A 38 61.88 34.24 -44.81
N ASP A 39 62.09 32.92 -44.89
CA ASP A 39 63.40 32.35 -45.30
C ASP A 39 63.29 31.20 -46.31
N ASN A 40 62.15 31.05 -47.01
CA ASN A 40 62.11 30.27 -48.23
C ASN A 40 62.69 31.11 -49.37
N VAL A 41 64.02 31.27 -49.33
CA VAL A 41 64.80 31.69 -50.47
C VAL A 41 64.60 30.61 -51.54
N GLY A 42 63.63 30.83 -52.42
CA GLY A 42 63.64 30.21 -53.75
C GLY A 42 65.06 30.40 -54.28
N VAL A 43 65.78 29.28 -54.34
CA VAL A 43 67.24 29.14 -54.44
C VAL A 43 67.90 30.36 -55.09
N CYS A 44 68.40 31.30 -54.29
CA CYS A 44 69.27 32.34 -54.83
C CYS A 44 70.54 31.64 -55.33
N THR A 45 70.73 31.62 -56.64
CA THR A 45 71.80 30.83 -57.27
C THR A 45 73.16 31.48 -56.97
N PRO A 46 74.14 30.73 -56.43
CA PRO A 46 75.47 31.27 -56.15
C PRO A 46 76.29 31.39 -57.44
N ASN A 47 77.06 32.46 -57.57
CA ASN A 47 78.03 32.67 -58.65
C ASN A 47 79.34 33.26 -58.09
N ASP A 48 80.47 32.60 -58.39
CA ASP A 48 81.78 32.85 -57.76
C ASP A 48 82.41 34.21 -58.11
N GLY A 49 81.80 35.01 -58.98
CA GLY A 49 82.25 36.37 -59.31
C GLY A 49 81.41 37.51 -58.73
N PHE A 50 80.16 37.27 -58.34
CA PHE A 50 79.18 38.34 -58.02
C PHE A 50 78.23 38.02 -56.84
N GLY A 51 78.44 36.91 -56.12
CA GLY A 51 77.63 36.54 -54.95
C GLY A 51 76.37 35.75 -55.33
N LYS A 52 75.27 35.94 -54.58
CA LYS A 52 74.00 35.22 -54.81
C LYS A 52 73.02 36.08 -55.60
N TYR A 53 72.40 35.52 -56.64
CA TYR A 53 71.33 36.22 -57.36
C TYR A 53 69.99 35.94 -56.71
N CYS A 54 69.38 37.00 -56.18
CA CYS A 54 68.02 36.98 -55.67
C CYS A 54 67.10 37.79 -56.59
N PRO A 55 65.77 37.59 -56.53
CA PRO A 55 64.82 38.36 -57.33
C PRO A 55 65.04 39.86 -57.18
N THR A 56 64.97 40.59 -58.29
CA THR A 56 65.07 42.04 -58.27
C THR A 56 63.85 42.64 -57.58
N THR A 57 63.97 43.88 -57.11
CA THR A 57 62.85 44.62 -56.52
C THR A 57 61.63 44.69 -57.44
N CYS A 58 61.84 44.71 -58.76
CA CYS A 58 60.78 44.62 -59.76
C CYS A 58 60.06 43.25 -59.73
N GLY A 59 60.79 42.15 -59.59
CA GLY A 59 60.20 40.80 -59.50
C GLY A 59 59.42 40.59 -58.21
N VAL A 60 59.90 41.16 -57.10
CA VAL A 60 59.17 41.15 -55.81
C VAL A 60 57.90 42.01 -55.89
N ALA A 61 57.97 43.18 -56.55
CA ALA A 61 56.81 44.04 -56.74
C ALA A 61 55.73 43.37 -57.61
N ASP A 62 56.11 42.72 -58.73
CA ASP A 62 55.17 41.99 -59.58
C ASP A 62 54.48 40.82 -58.84
N TYR A 63 55.23 40.10 -58.01
CA TYR A 63 54.66 39.09 -57.12
C TYR A 63 53.65 39.69 -56.13
N PHE A 64 54.00 40.82 -55.50
CA PHE A 64 53.11 41.53 -54.58
C PHE A 64 51.82 42.00 -55.28
N TYR A 65 51.92 42.55 -56.49
CA TYR A 65 50.76 42.99 -57.27
C TYR A 65 49.81 41.84 -57.64
N LYS A 66 50.31 40.60 -57.79
CA LYS A 66 49.48 39.42 -58.06
C LYS A 66 48.91 38.80 -56.79
N TYR A 67 49.70 38.75 -55.72
CA TYR A 67 49.35 38.05 -54.48
C TYR A 67 48.40 38.87 -53.59
N VAL A 68 48.66 40.16 -53.40
CA VAL A 68 47.87 41.03 -52.50
C VAL A 68 46.39 41.09 -52.85
N PRO A 69 45.96 41.32 -54.12
CA PRO A 69 44.53 41.39 -54.42
C PRO A 69 43.82 40.06 -54.17
N GLN A 70 44.43 38.92 -54.56
CA GLN A 70 43.84 37.60 -54.31
C GLN A 70 43.66 37.33 -52.82
N VAL A 71 44.69 37.58 -52.01
CA VAL A 71 44.61 37.36 -50.56
C VAL A 71 43.67 38.37 -49.88
N SER A 72 43.58 39.60 -50.38
CA SER A 72 42.62 40.58 -49.88
C SER A 72 41.18 40.12 -50.12
N ASP A 73 40.89 39.62 -51.32
CA ASP A 73 39.56 39.11 -51.67
C ASP A 73 39.21 37.88 -50.80
N ASP A 74 40.15 36.96 -50.60
CA ASP A 74 39.96 35.78 -49.73
C ASP A 74 39.69 36.18 -48.26
N LEU A 75 40.41 37.20 -47.75
CA LEU A 75 40.20 37.72 -46.39
C LEU A 75 38.81 38.39 -46.25
N ASP A 76 38.39 39.15 -47.26
CA ASP A 76 37.07 39.79 -47.29
C ASP A 76 35.92 38.77 -47.43
N GLU A 77 36.15 37.65 -48.09
CA GLU A 77 35.21 36.52 -48.16
C GLU A 77 35.09 35.82 -46.81
N MET A 78 36.21 35.43 -46.20
CA MET A 78 36.21 34.81 -44.86
C MET A 78 35.55 35.71 -43.81
N GLN A 79 35.80 37.02 -43.85
CA GLN A 79 35.17 37.96 -42.92
C GLN A 79 33.64 38.01 -43.10
N ARG A 80 33.15 37.90 -44.34
CA ARG A 80 31.71 37.83 -44.63
C ARG A 80 31.09 36.55 -44.12
N GLU A 81 31.74 35.41 -44.32
CA GLU A 81 31.26 34.11 -43.83
C GLU A 81 31.23 34.07 -42.30
N LEU A 82 32.29 34.53 -41.62
CA LEU A 82 32.34 34.59 -40.16
C LEU A 82 31.22 35.44 -39.57
N ASN A 83 30.92 36.60 -40.18
CA ASN A 83 29.79 37.44 -39.76
C ASN A 83 28.45 36.75 -39.97
N MET A 84 28.26 36.02 -41.07
CA MET A 84 27.05 35.24 -41.30
C MET A 84 26.88 34.14 -40.25
N ILE A 85 27.94 33.38 -39.97
CA ILE A 85 27.93 32.32 -38.96
C ILE A 85 27.65 32.89 -37.57
N ALA A 86 28.25 34.02 -37.21
CA ALA A 86 28.01 34.68 -35.93
C ALA A 86 26.54 35.08 -35.77
N ASN A 87 25.93 35.69 -36.79
CA ASN A 87 24.52 36.09 -36.77
C ASN A 87 23.58 34.87 -36.65
N LEU A 88 23.85 33.80 -37.42
CA LEU A 88 23.07 32.56 -37.33
C LEU A 88 23.19 31.88 -35.97
N THR A 89 24.40 31.88 -35.38
CA THR A 89 24.66 31.28 -34.06
C THR A 89 23.92 32.04 -32.97
N GLN A 90 23.95 33.38 -33.02
CA GLN A 90 23.20 34.22 -32.09
C GLN A 90 21.68 33.98 -32.21
N GLY A 91 21.13 33.93 -33.43
CA GLY A 91 19.71 33.64 -33.64
C GLY A 91 19.30 32.24 -33.16
N ALA A 92 20.20 31.25 -33.25
CA ALA A 92 19.96 29.91 -32.71
C ALA A 92 19.92 29.90 -31.17
N GLU A 93 20.83 30.62 -30.51
CA GLU A 93 20.89 30.72 -29.05
C GLU A 93 19.62 31.38 -28.49
N GLU A 94 19.19 32.49 -29.09
CA GLU A 94 17.95 33.17 -28.71
C GLU A 94 16.73 32.25 -28.87
N LYS A 95 16.67 31.49 -29.96
CA LYS A 95 15.56 30.57 -30.22
C LYS A 95 15.57 29.38 -29.26
N ILE A 96 16.74 28.88 -28.86
CA ILE A 96 16.88 27.84 -27.84
C ILE A 96 16.38 28.36 -26.49
N SER A 97 16.75 29.59 -26.11
CA SER A 97 16.25 30.20 -24.87
C SER A 97 14.73 30.33 -24.88
N TYR A 98 14.16 30.86 -25.97
CA TYR A 98 12.72 31.01 -26.12
C TYR A 98 11.97 29.67 -26.06
N MET A 99 12.48 28.64 -26.74
CA MET A 99 11.90 27.30 -26.70
C MET A 99 11.98 26.68 -25.30
N ARG A 100 13.10 26.86 -24.60
CA ARG A 100 13.27 26.41 -23.21
C ARG A 100 12.27 27.08 -22.28
N ASP A 101 12.09 28.40 -22.40
CA ASP A 101 11.17 29.16 -21.56
C ASP A 101 9.71 28.79 -21.84
N SER A 102 9.36 28.62 -23.11
CA SER A 102 8.04 28.13 -23.52
C SER A 102 7.76 26.72 -23.00
N ALA A 103 8.72 25.79 -23.12
CA ALA A 103 8.58 24.43 -22.59
C ALA A 103 8.45 24.40 -21.07
N THR A 104 9.22 25.24 -20.37
CA THR A 104 9.17 25.37 -18.90
C THR A 104 7.82 25.95 -18.44
N SER A 105 7.28 26.92 -19.18
CA SER A 105 5.96 27.49 -18.92
C SER A 105 4.85 26.46 -19.17
N ALA A 106 4.94 25.72 -20.27
CA ALA A 106 4.00 24.64 -20.59
C ALA A 106 4.02 23.53 -19.52
N GLN A 107 5.19 23.14 -19.01
CA GLN A 107 5.32 22.17 -17.91
C GLN A 107 4.73 22.67 -16.58
N LYS A 108 4.81 23.97 -16.30
CA LYS A 108 4.13 24.56 -15.12
C LYS A 108 2.61 24.51 -15.26
N SER A 109 2.09 24.66 -16.48
CA SER A 109 0.64 24.54 -16.74
C SER A 109 0.15 23.09 -16.80
N SER A 110 1.02 22.11 -17.05
CA SER A 110 0.70 20.68 -17.07
C SER A 110 0.82 20.02 -15.69
N GLN A 111 0.56 20.76 -14.60
CA GLN A 111 0.22 20.10 -13.35
C GLN A 111 -1.08 19.33 -13.57
N PRO A 112 -1.21 18.07 -13.11
CA PRO A 112 -2.41 17.29 -13.34
C PRO A 112 -3.61 18.09 -12.85
N GLU A 113 -4.52 18.34 -13.78
CA GLU A 113 -5.68 19.18 -13.61
C GLU A 113 -6.38 18.79 -12.29
N PRO A 114 -6.77 19.75 -11.43
CA PRO A 114 -7.38 19.44 -10.12
C PRO A 114 -8.61 18.53 -10.24
N LEU A 115 -9.25 18.49 -11.42
CA LEU A 115 -10.32 17.56 -11.78
C LEU A 115 -9.86 16.11 -11.83
N PHE A 116 -8.70 15.79 -12.39
CA PHE A 116 -8.22 14.41 -12.47
C PHE A 116 -7.94 13.83 -11.09
N LYS A 117 -7.29 14.62 -10.21
CA LYS A 117 -7.03 14.24 -8.82
C LYS A 117 -8.32 14.08 -8.01
N ARG A 118 -9.33 14.92 -8.27
CA ARG A 118 -10.65 14.80 -7.62
C ARG A 118 -11.38 13.54 -8.08
N SER A 119 -11.38 13.25 -9.38
CA SER A 119 -12.01 12.05 -9.94
C SER A 119 -11.36 10.77 -9.43
N SER A 120 -10.03 10.72 -9.33
CA SER A 120 -9.33 9.55 -8.78
C SER A 120 -9.63 9.36 -7.29
N SER A 121 -9.68 10.45 -6.51
CA SER A 121 -10.05 10.40 -5.09
C SER A 121 -11.48 9.89 -4.89
N MET A 122 -12.43 10.35 -5.70
CA MET A 122 -13.82 9.88 -5.63
C MET A 122 -13.92 8.39 -5.99
N LEU A 123 -13.14 7.91 -6.97
CA LEU A 123 -13.11 6.50 -7.34
C LEU A 123 -12.54 5.61 -6.22
N GLU A 124 -11.51 6.07 -5.51
CA GLU A 124 -11.00 5.37 -4.33
C GLU A 124 -12.06 5.24 -3.22
N ASP A 125 -12.83 6.31 -3.00
CA ASP A 125 -13.92 6.28 -2.02
C ASP A 125 -15.04 5.32 -2.46
N VAL A 126 -15.40 5.27 -3.74
CA VAL A 126 -16.38 4.29 -4.27
C VAL A 126 -15.93 2.85 -4.01
N ILE A 127 -14.67 2.52 -4.30
CA ILE A 127 -14.11 1.18 -4.04
C ILE A 127 -14.11 0.87 -2.54
N ARG A 128 -13.85 1.87 -1.69
CA ARG A 128 -13.94 1.70 -0.23
C ARG A 128 -15.37 1.42 0.21
N PHE A 129 -16.35 2.15 -0.34
CA PHE A 129 -17.76 1.95 -0.02
C PHE A 129 -18.27 0.58 -0.46
N GLU A 130 -17.84 0.09 -1.62
CA GLU A 130 -18.17 -1.27 -2.08
C GLU A 130 -17.75 -2.34 -1.07
N LYS A 131 -16.52 -2.26 -0.54
CA LYS A 131 -16.04 -3.20 0.49
C LYS A 131 -16.86 -3.13 1.77
N THR A 132 -17.24 -1.93 2.20
CA THR A 132 -18.07 -1.76 3.40
C THR A 132 -19.50 -2.27 3.18
N PHE A 133 -20.04 -2.13 1.96
CA PHE A 133 -21.36 -2.63 1.62
C PHE A 133 -21.41 -4.15 1.71
N ILE A 134 -20.43 -4.85 1.11
CA ILE A 134 -20.33 -6.31 1.17
C ILE A 134 -20.21 -6.80 2.63
N ALA A 135 -19.40 -6.13 3.44
CA ALA A 135 -19.24 -6.48 4.85
C ALA A 135 -20.55 -6.29 5.65
N GLN A 136 -21.27 -5.18 5.42
CA GLN A 136 -22.56 -4.93 6.06
C GLN A 136 -23.64 -5.92 5.58
N GLU A 137 -23.65 -6.28 4.31
CA GLU A 137 -24.59 -7.27 3.76
C GLU A 137 -24.41 -8.64 4.44
N GLN A 138 -23.17 -9.07 4.65
CA GLN A 138 -22.88 -10.30 5.38
C GLN A 138 -23.38 -10.25 6.83
N GLN A 139 -23.15 -9.13 7.53
CA GLN A 139 -23.66 -8.94 8.90
C GLN A 139 -25.19 -8.95 8.96
N ILE A 140 -25.86 -8.33 7.99
CA ILE A 140 -27.32 -8.32 7.89
C ILE A 140 -27.84 -9.76 7.69
N PHE A 141 -27.19 -10.55 6.84
CA PHE A 141 -27.57 -11.94 6.61
C PHE A 141 -27.44 -12.79 7.89
N GLU A 142 -26.35 -12.63 8.63
CA GLU A 142 -26.14 -13.31 9.93
C GLU A 142 -27.23 -12.93 10.95
N LEU A 143 -27.53 -11.64 11.07
CA LEU A 143 -28.58 -11.14 11.96
C LEU A 143 -29.97 -11.67 11.57
N GLN A 144 -30.30 -11.71 10.28
CA GLN A 144 -31.57 -12.29 9.81
C GLN A 144 -31.70 -13.78 10.14
N SER A 145 -30.60 -14.53 10.00
CA SER A 145 -30.56 -15.95 10.37
C SER A 145 -30.80 -16.15 11.88
N LEU A 146 -30.15 -15.34 12.72
CA LEU A 146 -30.34 -15.36 14.17
C LEU A 146 -31.77 -14.99 14.57
N ILE A 147 -32.35 -13.95 13.97
CA ILE A 147 -33.74 -13.56 14.22
C ILE A 147 -34.69 -14.71 13.84
N SER A 148 -34.51 -15.30 12.66
CA SER A 148 -35.32 -16.44 12.19
C SER A 148 -35.22 -17.65 13.13
N SER A 149 -34.03 -17.93 13.66
CA SER A 149 -33.81 -19.01 14.64
C SER A 149 -34.47 -18.71 15.99
N ASN A 150 -34.39 -17.46 16.45
CA ASN A 150 -35.03 -17.02 17.69
C ASN A 150 -36.55 -17.07 17.57
N GLU A 151 -37.12 -16.66 16.45
CA GLU A 151 -38.56 -16.75 16.20
C GLU A 151 -39.08 -18.19 16.26
N ARG A 152 -38.35 -19.15 15.66
CA ARG A 152 -38.68 -20.58 15.77
C ARG A 152 -38.61 -21.07 17.22
N SER A 153 -37.54 -20.73 17.93
CA SER A 153 -37.37 -21.12 19.34
C SER A 153 -38.49 -20.54 20.22
N MET A 154 -38.89 -19.29 19.96
CA MET A 154 -40.00 -18.64 20.66
C MET A 154 -41.35 -19.30 20.35
N ALA A 155 -41.57 -19.75 19.11
CA ALA A 155 -42.76 -20.51 18.75
C ALA A 155 -42.81 -21.86 19.47
N ASP A 156 -41.69 -22.59 19.49
CA ASP A 156 -41.57 -23.88 20.18
C ASP A 156 -41.80 -23.74 21.69
N LEU A 157 -41.20 -22.73 22.32
CA LEU A 157 -41.39 -22.44 23.75
C LEU A 157 -42.84 -22.09 24.08
N LYS A 158 -43.52 -21.31 23.22
CA LYS A 158 -44.95 -21.02 23.38
C LYS A 158 -45.78 -22.30 23.30
N GLN A 159 -45.50 -23.17 22.33
CA GLN A 159 -46.20 -24.44 22.20
C GLN A 159 -45.98 -25.33 23.44
N LEU A 160 -44.74 -25.46 23.91
CA LEU A 160 -44.40 -26.24 25.10
C LEU A 160 -45.09 -25.68 26.35
N SER A 161 -45.13 -24.35 26.50
CA SER A 161 -45.85 -23.70 27.60
C SER A 161 -47.34 -24.05 27.60
N MET A 162 -47.99 -24.02 26.43
CA MET A 162 -49.40 -24.40 26.31
C MET A 162 -49.62 -25.87 26.67
N GLN A 163 -48.74 -26.76 26.20
CA GLN A 163 -48.81 -28.19 26.52
C GLN A 163 -48.63 -28.44 28.03
N LEU A 164 -47.70 -27.75 28.67
CA LEU A 164 -47.46 -27.87 30.11
C LEU A 164 -48.69 -27.40 30.91
N GLN A 165 -49.27 -26.27 30.51
CA GLN A 165 -50.47 -25.72 31.15
C GLN A 165 -51.66 -26.69 31.05
N GLN A 166 -51.83 -27.37 29.91
CA GLN A 166 -52.84 -28.42 29.77
C GLN A 166 -52.58 -29.61 30.69
N ARG A 167 -51.33 -30.06 30.78
CA ARG A 167 -50.96 -31.22 31.63
C ARG A 167 -51.15 -30.94 33.11
N CYS A 168 -50.92 -29.70 33.54
CA CYS A 168 -51.02 -29.29 34.95
C CYS A 168 -52.42 -28.78 35.33
N SER A 169 -53.42 -28.90 34.44
CA SER A 169 -54.78 -28.39 34.69
C SER A 169 -55.52 -29.18 35.78
N ASN A 170 -55.26 -30.48 35.89
CA ASN A 170 -55.84 -31.31 36.93
C ASN A 170 -54.83 -31.50 38.08
N PRO A 171 -55.27 -31.44 39.35
CA PRO A 171 -54.40 -31.79 40.46
C PRO A 171 -53.93 -33.23 40.32
N CYS A 172 -52.73 -33.52 40.83
CA CYS A 172 -52.23 -34.89 40.89
C CYS A 172 -53.25 -35.77 41.61
N ARG A 173 -53.57 -36.93 41.03
CA ARG A 173 -54.41 -37.91 41.72
C ARG A 173 -53.59 -38.55 42.83
N ASP A 174 -53.92 -38.20 44.08
CA ASP A 174 -53.43 -38.92 45.23
C ASP A 174 -54.10 -40.30 45.27
N ALA A 175 -53.43 -41.30 44.73
CA ALA A 175 -53.76 -42.71 44.94
C ALA A 175 -53.13 -43.20 46.27
N VAL A 176 -53.23 -42.36 47.31
CA VAL A 176 -52.67 -42.66 48.62
C VAL A 176 -53.66 -43.58 49.33
N GLU A 177 -53.44 -44.88 49.20
CA GLU A 177 -54.12 -45.88 50.01
C GLU A 177 -53.45 -45.93 51.39
N ILE A 178 -54.11 -45.33 52.37
CA ILE A 178 -53.64 -45.37 53.75
C ILE A 178 -54.01 -46.74 54.32
N GLN A 179 -52.99 -47.46 54.78
CA GLN A 179 -53.17 -48.78 55.35
C GLN A 179 -53.87 -48.69 56.72
N PRO A 180 -54.82 -49.58 57.02
CA PRO A 180 -55.64 -49.48 58.23
C PRO A 180 -54.91 -49.87 59.52
N ILE A 181 -53.74 -50.51 59.42
CA ILE A 181 -52.96 -50.97 60.57
C ILE A 181 -52.28 -49.77 61.23
N THR A 182 -52.35 -49.67 62.55
CA THR A 182 -51.76 -48.57 63.31
C THR A 182 -50.88 -49.08 64.45
N GLY A 183 -49.88 -48.29 64.83
CA GLY A 183 -48.94 -48.63 65.90
C GLY A 183 -48.19 -47.45 66.47
N ALA A 184 -47.31 -47.70 67.43
CA ALA A 184 -46.47 -46.64 68.01
C ALA A 184 -45.42 -46.12 67.03
N ASP A 185 -44.89 -47.02 66.19
CA ASP A 185 -43.93 -46.77 65.12
C ASP A 185 -44.08 -47.84 64.02
N CYS A 186 -43.29 -47.74 62.94
CA CYS A 186 -43.37 -48.69 61.82
C CYS A 186 -42.90 -50.11 62.18
N GLN A 187 -42.07 -50.28 63.21
CA GLN A 187 -41.65 -51.61 63.67
C GLN A 187 -42.79 -52.29 64.44
N ASP A 188 -43.54 -51.56 65.27
CA ASP A 188 -44.76 -52.06 65.91
C ASP A 188 -45.82 -52.43 64.87
N ILE A 189 -45.95 -51.65 63.79
CA ILE A 189 -46.82 -51.97 62.65
C ILE A 189 -46.38 -53.27 61.96
N ALA A 190 -45.08 -53.46 61.69
CA ALA A 190 -44.56 -54.69 61.11
C ALA A 190 -44.76 -55.91 62.04
N ASN A 191 -44.56 -55.73 63.35
CA ASN A 191 -44.81 -56.76 64.35
C ASN A 191 -46.30 -57.19 64.41
N LYS A 192 -47.22 -56.29 64.07
CA LYS A 192 -48.67 -56.56 63.97
C LYS A 192 -49.08 -57.26 62.67
N GLY A 193 -48.12 -57.62 61.81
CA GLY A 193 -48.36 -58.39 60.60
C GLY A 193 -48.53 -57.56 59.32
N ALA A 194 -48.18 -56.26 59.35
CA ALA A 194 -48.05 -55.49 58.12
C ALA A 194 -46.83 -55.97 57.31
N THR A 195 -47.01 -56.20 56.01
CA THR A 195 -45.95 -56.74 55.13
C THR A 195 -45.65 -55.86 53.92
N THR A 196 -46.38 -54.76 53.73
CA THR A 196 -46.28 -53.89 52.56
C THR A 196 -45.78 -52.50 52.95
N SER A 197 -44.80 -51.97 52.22
CA SER A 197 -44.38 -50.58 52.38
C SER A 197 -45.46 -49.63 51.88
N GLY A 198 -45.76 -48.57 52.63
CA GLY A 198 -46.88 -47.70 52.34
C GLY A 198 -47.10 -46.62 53.39
N LEU A 199 -48.22 -45.91 53.29
CA LEU A 199 -48.59 -44.86 54.22
C LEU A 199 -49.43 -45.43 55.37
N TYR A 200 -48.99 -45.21 56.61
CA TYR A 200 -49.61 -45.71 57.83
C TYR A 200 -49.76 -44.60 58.86
N TYR A 201 -50.75 -44.72 59.75
CA TYR A 201 -50.87 -43.85 60.92
C TYR A 201 -50.08 -44.42 62.11
N VAL A 202 -49.19 -43.60 62.67
CA VAL A 202 -48.46 -43.91 63.89
C VAL A 202 -48.85 -42.97 65.03
N LYS A 203 -48.89 -43.50 66.25
CA LYS A 203 -49.09 -42.72 67.48
C LYS A 203 -48.10 -43.15 68.56
N PRO A 204 -46.92 -42.50 68.62
CA PRO A 204 -45.98 -42.69 69.72
C PRO A 204 -46.63 -42.36 71.07
N PRO A 205 -46.16 -42.94 72.19
CA PRO A 205 -46.80 -42.81 73.51
C PRO A 205 -46.84 -41.37 74.06
N LYS A 206 -45.93 -40.49 73.59
CA LYS A 206 -45.90 -39.07 73.97
C LYS A 206 -46.64 -38.15 72.98
N ALA A 207 -47.16 -38.70 71.88
CA ALA A 207 -47.86 -37.93 70.86
C ALA A 207 -49.34 -37.75 71.25
N GLN A 208 -49.84 -36.51 71.15
CA GLN A 208 -51.24 -36.20 71.44
C GLN A 208 -52.16 -36.77 70.36
N GLU A 209 -51.77 -36.64 69.08
CA GLU A 209 -52.51 -37.11 67.90
C GLU A 209 -51.68 -38.09 67.08
N GLN A 210 -52.36 -38.91 66.28
CA GLN A 210 -51.72 -39.78 65.30
C GLN A 210 -51.34 -38.97 64.05
N PHE A 211 -50.25 -39.32 63.38
CA PHE A 211 -49.82 -38.67 62.14
C PHE A 211 -49.43 -39.71 61.08
N LEU A 212 -49.50 -39.30 59.81
CA LEU A 212 -49.21 -40.16 58.67
C LEU A 212 -47.71 -40.23 58.43
N VAL A 213 -47.18 -41.43 58.29
CA VAL A 213 -45.77 -41.69 57.95
C VAL A 213 -45.69 -42.72 56.84
N TYR A 214 -44.60 -42.70 56.09
CA TYR A 214 -44.27 -43.80 55.18
C TYR A 214 -43.50 -44.86 55.96
N CYS A 215 -44.06 -46.07 56.04
CA CYS A 215 -43.37 -47.21 56.61
C CYS A 215 -42.74 -48.04 55.50
N GLU A 216 -41.43 -48.23 55.58
CA GLU A 216 -40.71 -49.20 54.76
C GLU A 216 -40.62 -50.52 55.53
N ILE A 217 -41.30 -51.55 55.03
CA ILE A 217 -41.35 -52.86 55.68
C ILE A 217 -40.61 -53.87 54.82
N ASP A 218 -39.53 -54.42 55.38
CA ASP A 218 -38.72 -55.46 54.74
C ASP A 218 -39.46 -56.81 54.73
N SER A 219 -39.07 -57.71 53.81
CA SER A 219 -39.53 -59.11 53.77
C SER A 219 -39.22 -59.91 55.05
N VAL A 220 -38.33 -59.40 55.90
CA VAL A 220 -37.93 -59.98 57.19
C VAL A 220 -38.76 -59.42 58.36
N GLY A 221 -39.73 -58.54 58.10
CA GLY A 221 -40.63 -57.97 59.12
C GLY A 221 -40.00 -56.82 59.93
N ARG A 222 -38.97 -56.15 59.39
CA ARG A 222 -38.42 -54.92 59.97
C ARG A 222 -39.14 -53.73 59.38
N GLY A 223 -39.58 -52.79 60.21
CA GLY A 223 -40.30 -51.60 59.80
C GLY A 223 -39.54 -50.33 60.13
N PHE A 224 -39.20 -49.53 59.12
CA PHE A 224 -38.53 -48.25 59.27
C PHE A 224 -39.51 -47.10 59.03
N THR A 225 -39.47 -46.08 59.88
CA THR A 225 -40.26 -44.84 59.73
C THR A 225 -39.42 -43.81 58.98
N VAL A 226 -39.91 -43.36 57.81
CA VAL A 226 -39.27 -42.35 56.94
C VAL A 226 -39.90 -40.98 57.12
#